data_AF-A0A7H8M6T8-F1
#
_entry.id   AF-A0A7H8M6T8-F1
#
_cell.length_a   1.000
_cell.length_b   1.000
_cell.length_c   1.000
_cell.angle_alpha   90.00
_cell.angle_beta   90.00
_cell.angle_gamma   90.00
#
_symmetry.space_group_name_H-M   'P 1'
#
loop_
_entity.id
_entity.type
_entity.pdbx_description
1 polymer ?
#
loop_
_entity_poly.entity_id
_entity_poly.type
_entity_poly.pdbx_seq_one_letter_code
_entity_poly.pdbx_strand_id
1 'polypeptide(L)'
;MTATDRTLVMYGEGAREAAHRMLPKLPAERFAPVGAGPQAVRDAVGTAVKEGLAQVVLVAGLGEQIAVLGGMTGLLESVTLDMDCGVALAGEVSRAATPRDVYALWEAAGKLGPCGREVCRRTAGELERVAAEAAGARAGSDAPVAAQVVLVDAAGERMVGMYGRMAR
;
A
#
# COMPACT_ATOMS: atom_id res chain seq x y z
N MET A 1 4.07 -25.42 -7.81
CA MET A 1 3.67 -24.01 -7.70
C MET A 1 4.81 -23.15 -8.15
N THR A 2 4.61 -22.40 -9.23
CA THR A 2 5.55 -21.37 -9.71
C THR A 2 5.51 -20.15 -8.78
N ALA A 3 6.48 -19.25 -8.84
CA ALA A 3 6.46 -18.00 -8.05
C ALA A 3 5.19 -17.17 -8.28
N THR A 4 4.64 -17.21 -9.50
CA THR A 4 3.36 -16.63 -9.88
C THR A 4 2.15 -17.26 -9.17
N ASP A 5 2.21 -18.54 -8.80
CA ASP A 5 1.14 -19.21 -8.04
C ASP A 5 1.14 -18.83 -6.55
N ARG A 6 2.13 -18.06 -6.09
CA ARG A 6 2.34 -17.72 -4.67
C ARG A 6 2.09 -16.25 -4.35
N THR A 7 1.50 -15.52 -5.28
CA THR A 7 1.25 -14.07 -5.16
C THR A 7 -0.25 -13.79 -5.14
N LEU A 8 -0.71 -13.00 -4.17
CA LEU A 8 -2.03 -12.37 -4.18
C LEU A 8 -1.88 -10.89 -4.51
N VAL A 9 -2.66 -10.40 -5.48
CA VAL A 9 -2.74 -8.99 -5.84
C VAL A 9 -4.05 -8.42 -5.32
N MET A 10 -3.96 -7.51 -4.37
CA MET A 10 -5.06 -6.73 -3.85
C MET A 10 -5.11 -5.40 -4.60
N TYR A 11 -6.29 -4.97 -5.04
CA TYR A 11 -6.44 -3.67 -5.69
C TYR A 11 -7.55 -2.80 -5.08
N GLY A 12 -7.25 -1.51 -4.97
CA GLY A 12 -8.17 -0.46 -4.53
C GLY A 12 -9.18 -0.07 -5.61
N GLU A 13 -10.02 0.93 -5.31
CA GLU A 13 -11.04 1.40 -6.25
C GLU A 13 -10.38 1.99 -7.52
N GLY A 14 -10.91 1.66 -8.70
CA GLY A 14 -10.36 2.11 -9.99
C GLY A 14 -9.02 1.47 -10.41
N ALA A 15 -8.31 0.78 -9.52
CA ALA A 15 -6.96 0.27 -9.76
C ALA A 15 -6.89 -1.10 -10.46
N ARG A 16 -8.04 -1.72 -10.77
CA ARG A 16 -8.11 -3.08 -11.35
C ARG A 16 -7.28 -3.21 -12.63
N GLU A 17 -7.52 -2.33 -13.59
CA GLU A 17 -6.86 -2.39 -14.90
C GLU A 17 -5.36 -2.12 -14.77
N ALA A 18 -4.96 -1.19 -13.89
CA ALA A 18 -3.56 -0.96 -13.58
C ALA A 18 -2.89 -2.20 -12.96
N ALA A 19 -3.53 -2.86 -11.99
CA ALA A 19 -3.02 -4.07 -11.38
C ALA A 19 -2.80 -5.18 -12.42
N HIS A 20 -3.78 -5.42 -13.30
CA HIS A 20 -3.65 -6.42 -14.38
C HIS A 20 -2.55 -6.06 -15.38
N ARG A 21 -2.41 -4.77 -15.75
CA ARG A 21 -1.31 -4.32 -16.63
C ARG A 21 0.07 -4.48 -16.00
N MET A 22 0.18 -4.28 -14.69
CA MET A 22 1.45 -4.42 -13.96
C MET A 22 1.88 -5.87 -13.79
N LEU A 23 0.93 -6.80 -13.69
CA LEU A 23 1.19 -8.22 -13.45
C LEU A 23 0.43 -9.11 -14.45
N PRO A 24 0.65 -8.95 -15.78
CA PRO A 24 -0.18 -9.54 -16.82
C PRO A 24 -0.03 -11.07 -16.95
N LYS A 25 0.98 -11.64 -16.30
CA LYS A 25 1.25 -13.08 -16.30
C LYS A 25 0.54 -13.82 -15.14
N LEU A 26 -0.08 -13.09 -14.20
CA LEU A 26 -0.80 -13.71 -13.10
C LEU A 26 -2.20 -14.18 -13.54
N PRO A 27 -2.69 -15.32 -13.04
CA PRO A 27 -4.07 -15.75 -13.23
C PRO A 27 -5.06 -14.73 -12.64
N ALA A 28 -6.25 -14.62 -13.22
CA ALA A 28 -7.28 -13.67 -12.77
C ALA A 28 -7.73 -13.92 -11.31
N GLU A 29 -7.67 -15.18 -10.86
CA GLU A 29 -8.02 -15.60 -9.51
C GLU A 29 -7.04 -15.07 -8.45
N ARG A 30 -5.86 -14.59 -8.87
CA ARG A 30 -4.89 -13.93 -7.99
C ARG A 30 -5.16 -12.45 -7.79
N PHE A 31 -6.21 -11.89 -8.39
CA PHE A 31 -6.59 -10.48 -8.24
C PHE A 31 -7.84 -10.34 -7.39
N ALA A 32 -7.69 -9.78 -6.18
CA ALA A 32 -8.76 -9.56 -5.24
C ALA A 32 -9.08 -8.05 -5.09
N PRO A 33 -10.34 -7.63 -5.27
CA PRO A 33 -10.75 -6.28 -4.92
C PRO A 33 -10.76 -6.13 -3.39
N VAL A 34 -10.10 -5.10 -2.87
CA VAL A 34 -10.13 -4.77 -1.43
C VAL A 34 -10.81 -3.43 -1.14
N GLY A 35 -11.07 -2.62 -2.17
CA GLY A 35 -11.72 -1.31 -2.03
C GLY A 35 -10.99 -0.41 -1.03
N ALA A 36 -11.73 0.52 -0.41
CA ALA A 36 -11.18 1.47 0.57
C ALA A 36 -11.17 0.97 2.03
N GLY A 37 -11.61 -0.28 2.29
CA GLY A 37 -11.80 -0.79 3.64
C GLY A 37 -10.55 -1.48 4.22
N PRO A 38 -10.01 -1.04 5.38
CA PRO A 38 -8.87 -1.70 5.99
C PRO A 38 -9.16 -3.16 6.40
N GLN A 39 -10.43 -3.49 6.68
CA GLN A 39 -10.84 -4.85 7.02
C GLN A 39 -10.70 -5.81 5.83
N ALA A 40 -11.09 -5.39 4.63
CA ALA A 40 -10.97 -6.22 3.43
C ALA A 40 -9.51 -6.54 3.10
N VAL A 41 -8.61 -5.57 3.29
CA VAL A 41 -7.16 -5.78 3.18
C VAL A 41 -6.67 -6.80 4.22
N ARG A 42 -7.10 -6.68 5.48
CA ARG A 42 -6.73 -7.64 6.53
C ARG A 42 -7.22 -9.05 6.25
N ASP A 43 -8.47 -9.19 5.79
CA ASP A 43 -9.07 -10.49 5.46
C ASP A 43 -8.35 -11.15 4.27
N ALA A 44 -7.97 -10.35 3.27
CA ALA A 44 -7.20 -10.82 2.12
C ALA A 44 -5.79 -11.28 2.53
N VAL A 45 -5.08 -10.52 3.38
CA VAL A 45 -3.78 -10.94 3.93
C VAL A 45 -3.92 -12.20 4.77
N GLY A 46 -4.95 -12.28 5.63
CA GLY A 46 -5.21 -13.48 6.44
C GLY A 46 -5.49 -14.71 5.58
N THR A 47 -6.21 -14.55 4.47
CA THR A 47 -6.42 -15.62 3.48
C THR A 47 -5.11 -16.02 2.82
N ALA A 48 -4.28 -15.06 2.40
CA ALA A 48 -2.97 -15.34 1.81
C ALA A 48 -2.06 -16.14 2.75
N VAL A 49 -2.07 -15.82 4.04
CA VAL A 49 -1.34 -16.58 5.08
C VAL A 49 -1.88 -18.00 5.20
N LYS A 50 -3.20 -18.19 5.29
CA LYS A 50 -3.83 -19.52 5.37
C LYS A 50 -3.53 -20.39 4.15
N GLU A 51 -3.44 -19.79 2.98
CA GLU A 51 -3.11 -20.46 1.72
C GLU A 51 -1.59 -20.69 1.53
N GLY A 52 -0.74 -20.19 2.42
CA GLY A 52 0.72 -20.34 2.31
C GLY A 52 1.33 -19.54 1.15
N LEU A 53 0.66 -18.47 0.73
CA LEU A 53 1.19 -17.55 -0.28
C LEU A 53 2.46 -16.87 0.25
N ALA A 54 3.42 -16.63 -0.64
CA ALA A 54 4.69 -16.03 -0.26
C ALA A 54 4.68 -14.51 -0.40
N GLN A 55 3.75 -13.97 -1.19
CA GLN A 55 3.73 -12.55 -1.52
C GLN A 55 2.31 -11.99 -1.59
N VAL A 56 2.16 -10.76 -1.10
CA VAL A 56 1.00 -9.91 -1.37
C VAL A 56 1.45 -8.63 -2.06
N VAL A 57 0.67 -8.18 -3.04
CA VAL A 57 0.87 -6.92 -3.75
C VAL A 57 -0.38 -6.07 -3.57
N LEU A 58 -0.27 -4.89 -2.99
CA LEU A 58 -1.35 -3.91 -2.93
C LEU A 58 -1.16 -2.85 -4.01
N VAL A 59 -2.13 -2.69 -4.92
CA VAL A 59 -2.16 -1.62 -5.92
C VAL A 59 -3.33 -0.69 -5.59
N ALA A 60 -3.04 0.48 -5.03
CA ALA A 60 -4.10 1.35 -4.51
C ALA A 60 -3.70 2.83 -4.49
N GLY A 61 -4.72 3.70 -4.42
CA GLY A 61 -4.54 5.13 -4.25
C GLY A 61 -4.06 5.50 -2.84
N LEU A 62 -3.83 6.80 -2.64
CA LEU A 62 -3.36 7.34 -1.38
C LEU A 62 -4.39 7.14 -0.25
N GLY A 63 -5.69 7.30 -0.55
CA GLY A 63 -6.77 7.16 0.43
C GLY A 63 -6.87 5.77 1.03
N GLU A 64 -6.77 4.73 0.22
CA GLU A 64 -6.79 3.34 0.66
C GLU A 64 -5.58 2.99 1.54
N GLN A 65 -4.39 3.47 1.16
CA GLN A 65 -3.18 3.25 1.95
C GLN A 65 -3.26 3.95 3.32
N ILE A 66 -3.84 5.15 3.38
CA ILE A 66 -4.13 5.86 4.63
C ILE A 66 -5.11 5.07 5.50
N ALA A 67 -6.15 4.49 4.90
CA ALA A 67 -7.14 3.69 5.63
C ALA A 67 -6.49 2.45 6.27
N VAL A 68 -5.60 1.76 5.53
CA VAL A 68 -4.80 0.65 6.07
C VAL A 68 -3.94 1.10 7.26
N LEU A 69 -3.37 2.31 7.18
CA LEU A 69 -2.51 2.89 8.21
C LEU A 69 -3.27 3.51 9.40
N GLY A 70 -4.58 3.36 9.46
CA GLY A 70 -5.38 3.82 10.61
C GLY A 70 -5.89 5.25 10.52
N GLY A 71 -5.81 5.88 9.35
CA GLY A 71 -6.39 7.20 9.08
C GLY A 71 -5.36 8.32 8.86
N MET A 72 -5.88 9.49 8.49
CA MET A 72 -5.07 10.60 7.98
C MET A 72 -4.39 11.42 9.10
N THR A 73 -5.03 11.52 10.26
CA THR A 73 -4.64 12.42 11.36
C THR A 73 -3.19 12.19 11.79
N GLY A 74 -2.34 13.20 11.61
CA GLY A 74 -0.91 13.15 11.96
C GLY A 74 -0.04 12.29 11.04
N LEU A 75 -0.61 11.33 10.30
CA LEU A 75 0.12 10.42 9.42
C LEU A 75 0.85 11.15 8.30
N LEU A 76 0.12 11.92 7.50
CA LEU A 76 0.68 12.55 6.30
C LEU A 76 1.57 13.75 6.64
N GLU A 77 1.29 14.43 7.75
CA GLU A 77 2.18 15.43 8.31
C GLU A 77 3.53 14.80 8.72
N SER A 78 3.50 13.69 9.47
CA SER A 78 4.71 12.92 9.82
C SER A 78 5.47 12.49 8.58
N VAL A 79 4.80 11.91 7.57
CA VAL A 79 5.46 11.53 6.31
C VAL A 79 6.14 12.73 5.65
N THR A 80 5.48 13.89 5.64
CA THR A 80 6.02 15.11 5.03
C THR A 80 7.27 15.60 5.76
N LEU A 81 7.27 15.53 7.09
CA LEU A 81 8.42 15.90 7.93
C LEU A 81 9.57 14.88 7.77
N ASP A 82 9.28 13.59 7.82
CA ASP A 82 10.26 12.51 7.74
C ASP A 82 10.95 12.45 6.37
N MET A 83 10.31 13.01 5.33
CA MET A 83 10.88 13.17 3.98
C MET A 83 11.53 14.53 3.74
N ASP A 84 11.86 15.27 4.79
CA ASP A 84 12.55 16.57 4.75
C ASP A 84 11.88 17.58 3.80
N CYS A 85 10.54 17.60 3.76
CA CYS A 85 9.80 18.51 2.90
C CYS A 85 9.53 19.89 3.54
N GLY A 86 9.94 20.06 4.80
CA GLY A 86 9.87 21.32 5.54
C GLY A 86 8.55 21.52 6.28
N VAL A 87 8.63 22.32 7.36
CA VAL A 87 7.51 22.57 8.29
C VAL A 87 6.34 23.32 7.64
N ALA A 88 6.60 24.14 6.62
CA ALA A 88 5.56 24.87 5.91
C ALA A 88 4.62 23.92 5.16
N LEU A 89 5.17 23.03 4.33
CA LEU A 89 4.38 22.02 3.61
C LEU A 89 3.70 21.06 4.59
N ALA A 90 4.39 20.62 5.63
CA ALA A 90 3.81 19.76 6.66
C ALA A 90 2.57 20.40 7.32
N GLY A 91 2.64 21.71 7.61
CA GLY A 91 1.50 22.45 8.15
C GLY A 91 0.33 22.58 7.17
N GLU A 92 0.58 22.72 5.87
CA GLU A 92 -0.49 22.69 4.86
C GLU A 92 -1.14 21.31 4.77
N VAL A 93 -0.33 20.26 4.78
CA VAL A 93 -0.77 18.86 4.78
C VAL A 93 -1.61 18.53 6.01
N SER A 94 -1.25 19.03 7.20
CA SER A 94 -2.01 18.76 8.43
C SER A 94 -3.39 19.42 8.45
N ARG A 95 -3.60 20.46 7.63
CA ARG A 95 -4.89 21.14 7.46
C ARG A 95 -5.70 20.64 6.26
N ALA A 96 -5.14 19.77 5.43
CA ALA A 96 -5.82 19.22 4.27
C ALA A 96 -7.07 18.43 4.70
N ALA A 97 -8.18 18.59 3.97
CA ALA A 97 -9.43 17.92 4.30
C ALA A 97 -9.50 16.49 3.76
N THR A 98 -8.82 16.24 2.62
CA THR A 98 -8.88 14.96 1.93
C THR A 98 -7.49 14.45 1.52
N PRO A 99 -7.33 13.12 1.34
CA PRO A 99 -6.12 12.55 0.74
C PRO A 99 -5.76 13.16 -0.62
N ARG A 100 -6.77 13.55 -1.41
CA ARG A 100 -6.58 14.19 -2.72
C ARG A 100 -5.92 15.56 -2.59
N ASP A 101 -6.28 16.33 -1.57
CA ASP A 101 -5.66 17.63 -1.32
C ASP A 101 -4.18 17.46 -0.96
N VAL A 102 -3.85 16.46 -0.12
CA VAL A 102 -2.45 16.15 0.21
C VAL A 102 -1.66 15.69 -1.00
N TYR A 103 -2.24 14.83 -1.84
CA TYR A 103 -1.62 14.44 -3.10
C TYR A 103 -1.26 15.67 -3.94
N ALA A 104 -2.22 16.60 -4.12
CA ALA A 104 -2.02 17.81 -4.90
C ALA A 104 -0.94 18.74 -4.29
N LEU A 105 -0.90 18.87 -2.96
CA LEU A 105 0.13 19.64 -2.25
C LEU A 105 1.53 19.05 -2.47
N TRP A 106 1.67 17.73 -2.32
CA TRP A 106 2.94 17.06 -2.57
C TRP A 106 3.35 17.12 -4.04
N GLU A 107 2.41 17.02 -4.98
CA GLU A 107 2.67 17.13 -6.41
C GLU A 107 3.15 18.55 -6.78
N ALA A 108 2.44 19.58 -6.33
CA ALA A 108 2.80 20.98 -6.55
C ALA A 108 4.18 21.33 -5.97
N ALA A 109 4.54 20.73 -4.83
CA ALA A 109 5.85 20.91 -4.20
C ALA A 109 6.97 20.03 -4.81
N GLY A 110 6.67 19.17 -5.78
CA GLY A 110 7.63 18.21 -6.34
C GLY A 110 8.06 17.11 -5.35
N LYS A 111 7.26 16.86 -4.31
CA LYS A 111 7.52 15.92 -3.21
C LYS A 111 6.69 14.63 -3.29
N LEU A 112 5.85 14.49 -4.30
CA LEU A 112 4.99 13.32 -4.48
C LEU A 112 5.77 12.00 -4.53
N GLY A 113 6.91 11.96 -5.24
CA GLY A 113 7.76 10.77 -5.32
C GLY A 113 8.28 10.27 -3.95
N PRO A 114 9.03 11.09 -3.18
CA PRO A 114 9.53 10.69 -1.87
C PRO A 114 8.41 10.41 -0.86
N CYS A 115 7.42 11.29 -0.72
CA CYS A 115 6.32 11.09 0.23
C CYS A 115 5.46 9.87 -0.13
N GLY A 116 5.13 9.69 -1.41
CA GLY A 116 4.35 8.54 -1.88
C GLY A 116 5.07 7.22 -1.63
N ARG A 117 6.39 7.16 -1.84
CA ARG A 117 7.19 5.97 -1.51
C ARG A 117 7.20 5.68 -0.02
N GLU A 118 7.27 6.71 0.82
CA GLU A 118 7.25 6.54 2.28
C GLU A 118 5.89 6.03 2.78
N VAL A 119 4.78 6.49 2.18
CA VAL A 119 3.46 5.89 2.44
C VAL A 119 3.46 4.41 2.06
N CYS A 120 3.92 4.05 0.85
CA CYS A 120 4.01 2.65 0.43
C CYS A 120 4.87 1.81 1.40
N ARG A 121 5.96 2.39 1.93
CA ARG A 121 6.84 1.72 2.90
C ARG A 121 6.10 1.39 4.19
N ARG A 122 5.41 2.38 4.77
CA ARG A 122 4.62 2.18 6.00
C ARG A 122 3.51 1.16 5.77
N THR A 123 2.80 1.26 4.64
CA THR A 123 1.73 0.32 4.30
C THR A 123 2.27 -1.09 4.13
N ALA A 124 3.41 -1.29 3.47
CA ALA A 124 4.03 -2.62 3.35
C ALA A 124 4.37 -3.21 4.73
N GLY A 125 4.92 -2.40 5.63
CA GLY A 125 5.19 -2.82 7.01
C GLY A 125 3.91 -3.21 7.78
N GLU A 126 2.82 -2.47 7.60
CA GLU A 126 1.52 -2.81 8.20
C GLU A 126 0.95 -4.12 7.63
N LEU A 127 1.07 -4.36 6.32
CA LEU A 127 0.65 -5.64 5.72
C LEU A 127 1.47 -6.82 6.25
N GLU A 128 2.79 -6.67 6.37
CA GLU A 128 3.67 -7.69 6.97
C GLU A 128 3.32 -7.94 8.45
N ARG A 129 2.99 -6.87 9.20
CA ARG A 129 2.53 -6.97 10.59
C ARG A 129 1.22 -7.76 10.71
N VAL A 130 0.22 -7.42 9.88
CA VAL A 130 -1.06 -8.15 9.82
C VAL A 130 -0.85 -9.62 9.44
N ALA A 131 0.07 -9.90 8.49
CA ALA A 131 0.39 -11.27 8.10
C ALA A 131 1.01 -12.07 9.26
N ALA A 132 1.93 -11.46 10.02
CA ALA A 132 2.52 -12.08 11.20
C ALA A 132 1.47 -12.36 12.30
N GLU A 133 0.56 -11.42 12.55
CA GLU A 133 -0.57 -11.62 13.47
C GLU A 133 -1.46 -12.79 13.05
N ALA A 134 -1.82 -12.85 11.76
CA ALA A 134 -2.65 -13.92 11.21
C ALA A 134 -1.97 -15.31 11.30
N ALA A 135 -0.65 -15.37 11.24
CA ALA A 135 0.13 -16.60 11.41
C ALA A 135 0.34 -17.00 12.89
N GLY A 136 -0.10 -16.20 13.85
CA GLY A 136 0.18 -16.43 15.28
C GLY A 136 1.67 -16.30 15.63
N ALA A 137 2.42 -15.56 14.82
CA ALA A 137 3.86 -15.44 14.95
C ALA A 137 4.23 -14.59 16.18
N ARG A 138 5.27 -14.98 16.92
CA ARG A 138 5.81 -14.17 18.03
C ARG A 138 6.61 -13.00 17.46
N ALA A 139 6.61 -11.87 18.18
CA ALA A 139 7.39 -10.68 17.81
C ALA A 139 8.85 -11.05 17.52
N GLY A 140 9.34 -10.69 16.31
CA GLY A 140 10.72 -10.92 15.87
C GLY A 140 10.95 -12.13 14.95
N SER A 141 9.90 -12.83 14.49
CA SER A 141 10.01 -13.83 13.42
C SER A 141 9.83 -13.19 12.04
N ASP A 142 10.46 -13.76 11.00
CA ASP A 142 10.31 -13.29 9.62
C ASP A 142 8.82 -13.31 9.24
N ALA A 143 8.36 -12.24 8.58
CA ALA A 143 6.99 -12.15 8.13
C ALA A 143 6.68 -13.33 7.19
N PRO A 144 5.56 -14.05 7.38
CA PRO A 144 5.22 -15.22 6.58
C PRO A 144 4.96 -14.89 5.10
N VAL A 145 4.73 -13.60 4.81
CA VAL A 145 4.41 -13.06 3.49
C VAL A 145 5.24 -11.80 3.26
N ALA A 146 5.87 -11.68 2.09
CA ALA A 146 6.51 -10.45 1.65
C ALA A 146 5.46 -9.48 1.07
N ALA A 147 5.45 -8.23 1.54
CA ALA A 147 4.54 -7.21 1.01
C ALA A 147 5.21 -6.31 -0.04
N GLN A 148 4.48 -6.05 -1.12
CA GLN A 148 4.76 -4.98 -2.08
C GLN A 148 3.54 -4.06 -2.18
N VAL A 149 3.78 -2.75 -2.20
CA VAL A 149 2.74 -1.73 -2.29
C VAL A 149 3.08 -0.80 -3.43
N VAL A 150 2.07 -0.53 -4.25
CA VAL A 150 2.11 0.39 -5.39
C VAL A 150 1.10 1.49 -5.13
N LEU A 151 1.58 2.73 -5.14
CA LEU A 151 0.76 3.93 -5.20
C LEU A 151 0.45 4.24 -6.66
N VAL A 152 -0.84 4.30 -6.99
CA VAL A 152 -1.33 4.79 -8.28
C VAL A 152 -1.80 6.25 -8.18
N ASP A 153 -1.84 6.94 -9.32
CA ASP A 153 -2.38 8.29 -9.40
C ASP A 153 -3.90 8.34 -9.12
N ALA A 154 -4.45 9.54 -9.03
CA ALA A 154 -5.87 9.74 -8.70
C ALA A 154 -6.84 9.11 -9.72
N ALA A 155 -6.39 8.83 -10.95
CA ALA A 155 -7.17 8.12 -11.96
C ALA A 155 -7.08 6.59 -11.83
N GLY A 156 -6.16 6.09 -10.98
CA GLY A 156 -5.88 4.67 -10.83
C GLY A 156 -5.13 4.08 -12.04
N GLU A 157 -4.52 4.91 -12.88
CA GLU A 157 -4.01 4.48 -14.19
C GLU A 157 -2.50 4.27 -14.20
N ARG A 158 -1.76 5.13 -13.50
CA ARG A 158 -0.29 5.17 -13.54
C ARG A 158 0.32 4.96 -12.18
N MET A 159 1.45 4.25 -12.14
CA MET A 159 2.26 4.12 -10.93
C MET A 159 2.96 5.45 -10.61
N VAL A 160 2.80 5.89 -9.38
CA VAL A 160 3.44 7.09 -8.81
C VAL A 160 4.57 6.72 -7.85
N GLY A 161 4.37 5.64 -7.09
CA GLY A 161 5.34 5.17 -6.11
C GLY A 161 5.22 3.66 -5.90
N MET A 162 6.30 3.05 -5.42
CA MET A 162 6.31 1.64 -5.06
C MET A 162 7.33 1.40 -3.94
N TYR A 163 6.97 0.52 -3.02
CA TYR A 163 7.88 -0.04 -2.03
C TYR A 163 7.58 -1.53 -1.82
N GLY A 164 8.61 -2.31 -1.48
CA GLY A 164 8.44 -3.69 -1.03
C GLY A 164 9.52 -4.61 -1.54
N ARG A 165 9.49 -5.84 -1.03
CA ARG A 165 10.41 -6.91 -1.44
C ARG A 165 9.62 -7.95 -2.24
N MET A 166 10.25 -8.50 -3.27
CA MET A 166 9.74 -9.72 -3.89
C MET A 166 10.10 -10.92 -3.03
N ALA A 167 9.18 -11.88 -2.90
CA ALA A 167 9.50 -13.15 -2.28
C ALA A 167 10.61 -13.83 -3.08
N ARG A 168 11.62 -14.37 -2.38
CA ARG A 168 12.74 -15.10 -2.97
C ARG A 168 12.37 -16.55 -3.28
#